data_AF-A0A6H2C5Y6-F1
#
_entry.id   AF-A0A6H2C5Y6-F1
#
_cell.length_a   1.000
_cell.length_b   1.000
_cell.length_c   1.000
_cell.angle_alpha   90.00
_cell.angle_beta   90.00
_cell.angle_gamma   90.00
#
_symmetry.space_group_name_H-M   'P 1'
#
loop_
_entity.id
_entity.type
_entity.pdbx_description
1 polymer ?
#
loop_
_entity_poly.entity_id
_entity_poly.type
_entity_poly.pdbx_seq_one_letter_code
_entity_poly.pdbx_strand_id
1 'polypeptide(L)'
;MVAKKKWNYLEISINDSLWTEIESIAANVGNKRIAEMTKDLCLIEAALATDKIVISLDDNTARKFFSEASVKIDELKDIVWVNPDKVDEEQPIEWLRNGALKISSVIFLRNFVAGCC
;
A
#
# COMPACT_ATOMS: atom_id res chain seq x y z
N MET A 1 24.07 18.76 8.37
CA MET A 1 24.19 18.67 6.90
C MET A 1 22.86 18.13 6.39
N VAL A 2 22.02 18.96 5.75
CA VAL A 2 20.82 18.48 5.05
C VAL A 2 21.11 18.67 3.56
N ALA A 3 21.30 17.56 2.85
CA ALA A 3 21.39 17.59 1.41
C ALA A 3 20.06 18.12 0.87
N LYS A 4 20.07 19.28 0.20
CA LYS A 4 18.90 19.80 -0.52
C LYS A 4 18.66 18.90 -1.73
N LYS A 5 17.93 17.81 -1.53
CA LYS A 5 17.56 16.85 -2.57
C LYS A 5 16.66 17.56 -3.60
N LYS A 6 16.86 17.27 -4.89
CA LYS A 6 15.96 17.73 -5.96
C LYS A 6 14.62 17.00 -5.81
N TRP A 7 13.55 17.75 -5.59
CA TRP A 7 12.19 17.21 -5.55
C TRP A 7 11.62 17.21 -6.97
N ASN A 8 11.11 16.06 -7.41
CA ASN A 8 10.30 15.97 -8.62
C ASN A 8 8.85 15.91 -8.17
N TYR A 9 8.07 16.94 -8.50
CA TYR A 9 6.63 16.93 -8.32
C TYR A 9 6.03 16.26 -9.55
N LEU A 10 5.21 15.25 -9.32
CA LEU A 10 4.44 14.58 -10.36
C LEU A 10 3.00 15.07 -10.26
N GLU A 11 2.44 15.56 -11.37
CA GLU A 11 1.00 15.74 -11.48
C GLU A 11 0.39 14.37 -11.79
N ILE A 12 -0.26 13.78 -10.78
CA ILE A 12 -0.94 12.50 -10.89
C ILE A 12 -2.41 12.80 -11.20
N SER A 13 -2.90 12.32 -12.34
CA SER A 13 -4.33 12.39 -12.67
C SER A 13 -5.10 11.40 -11.80
N ILE A 14 -6.12 11.86 -11.09
CA ILE A 14 -7.01 11.01 -10.29
C ILE A 14 -7.75 10.06 -11.23
N ASN A 15 -7.73 8.76 -10.92
CA ASN A 15 -8.49 7.77 -11.67
C ASN A 15 -9.91 7.66 -11.09
N ASP A 16 -10.84 8.46 -11.61
CA ASP A 16 -12.24 8.48 -11.17
C ASP A 16 -12.93 7.10 -11.27
N SER A 17 -12.49 6.25 -12.22
CA SER A 17 -13.02 4.90 -12.38
C SER A 17 -12.64 4.00 -11.20
N LEU A 18 -11.37 4.03 -10.79
CA LEU A 18 -10.86 3.26 -9.65
C LEU A 18 -11.56 3.69 -8.35
N TRP A 19 -11.71 5.01 -8.16
CA TRP A 19 -12.40 5.57 -6.99
C TRP A 19 -13.84 5.09 -6.92
N THR A 20 -14.58 5.18 -8.03
CA THR A 20 -15.98 4.73 -8.10
C THR A 20 -16.12 3.24 -7.80
N GLU A 21 -15.20 2.41 -8.31
CA GLU A 21 -15.22 0.97 -8.08
C GLU A 21 -14.95 0.62 -6.61
N ILE A 22 -13.94 1.27 -6.01
CA ILE A 22 -13.59 1.08 -4.60
C ILE A 22 -14.74 1.54 -3.69
N GLU A 23 -15.35 2.70 -3.98
CA GLU A 23 -16.52 3.19 -3.25
C GLU A 23 -17.70 2.24 -3.37
N SER A 24 -17.96 1.68 -4.55
CA SER A 24 -19.01 0.67 -4.76
C SER A 24 -18.76 -0.59 -3.91
N ILE A 25 -17.52 -1.09 -3.89
CA ILE A 25 -17.14 -2.24 -3.06
C ILE A 25 -17.33 -1.94 -1.57
N ALA A 26 -16.94 -0.75 -1.13
CA ALA A 26 -17.06 -0.33 0.27
C ALA A 26 -18.54 -0.11 0.68
N ALA A 27 -19.35 0.47 -0.21
CA ALA A 27 -20.77 0.75 0.03
C ALA A 27 -21.61 -0.51 0.21
N ASN A 28 -21.25 -1.60 -0.47
CA ASN A 28 -21.90 -2.90 -0.27
C ASN A 28 -21.72 -3.48 1.15
N VAL A 29 -20.78 -2.95 1.94
CA VAL A 29 -20.48 -3.44 3.29
C VAL A 29 -20.91 -2.45 4.38
N GLY A 30 -20.78 -1.14 4.15
CA GLY A 30 -21.36 -0.11 5.02
C GLY A 30 -20.58 1.21 5.10
N ASN A 31 -21.26 2.27 5.54
CA ASN A 31 -20.75 3.66 5.49
C ASN A 31 -19.42 3.91 6.24
N LYS A 32 -19.17 3.18 7.35
CA LYS A 32 -17.91 3.32 8.10
C LYS A 32 -16.71 2.84 7.27
N ARG A 33 -16.88 1.81 6.44
CA ARG A 33 -15.82 1.27 5.58
C ARG A 33 -15.46 2.24 4.47
N ILE A 34 -16.48 2.88 3.86
CA ILE A 34 -16.29 3.91 2.83
C ILE A 34 -15.41 5.03 3.39
N ALA A 35 -15.78 5.59 4.55
CA ALA A 35 -15.06 6.73 5.13
C ALA A 35 -13.58 6.44 5.45
N GLU A 36 -13.25 5.19 5.84
CA GLU A 36 -11.87 4.80 6.09
C GLU A 36 -11.09 4.58 4.78
N MET A 37 -11.69 3.90 3.79
CA MET A 37 -11.04 3.69 2.50
C MET A 37 -10.82 4.99 1.73
N THR A 38 -11.80 5.90 1.71
CA THR A 38 -11.71 7.18 0.98
C THR A 38 -10.58 8.07 1.51
N LYS A 39 -10.26 8.00 2.81
CA LYS A 39 -9.12 8.76 3.38
C LYS A 39 -7.79 8.33 2.78
N ASP A 40 -7.61 7.03 2.58
CA ASP A 40 -6.36 6.43 2.15
C ASP A 40 -6.30 6.14 0.64
N LEU A 41 -7.36 6.46 -0.13
CA LEU A 41 -7.38 6.35 -1.59
C LEU A 41 -6.25 7.13 -2.26
N CYS A 42 -5.92 8.31 -1.76
CA CYS A 42 -4.80 9.11 -2.27
C CYS A 42 -3.45 8.39 -2.11
N LEU A 43 -3.28 7.54 -1.09
CA LEU A 43 -2.06 6.74 -0.92
C LEU A 43 -1.97 5.63 -1.97
N ILE A 44 -3.10 5.01 -2.29
CA ILE A 44 -3.20 4.01 -3.36
C ILE A 44 -2.84 4.62 -4.71
N GLU A 45 -3.41 5.77 -5.05
CA GLU A 45 -3.09 6.48 -6.30
C GLU A 45 -1.62 6.86 -6.39
N ALA A 46 -1.06 7.40 -5.31
CA ALA A 46 0.35 7.74 -5.24
C ALA A 46 1.24 6.49 -5.44
N ALA A 47 0.88 5.36 -4.84
CA ALA A 47 1.59 4.11 -5.00
C ALA A 47 1.49 3.60 -6.45
N LEU A 48 0.29 3.57 -7.04
CA LEU A 48 0.09 3.13 -8.42
C LEU A 48 0.87 3.98 -9.43
N ALA A 49 0.97 5.30 -9.20
CA ALA A 49 1.72 6.22 -10.04
C ALA A 49 3.24 6.14 -9.88
N THR A 50 3.75 5.50 -8.82
CA THR A 50 5.17 5.52 -8.47
C THR A 50 5.75 4.10 -8.31
N ASP A 51 6.05 3.69 -7.08
CA ASP A 51 6.75 2.46 -6.76
C ASP A 51 5.83 1.31 -6.34
N LYS A 52 4.52 1.53 -6.29
CA LYS A 52 3.50 0.60 -5.80
C LYS A 52 3.72 0.21 -4.33
N ILE A 53 4.25 1.13 -3.52
CA ILE A 53 4.51 0.90 -2.10
C ILE A 53 3.67 1.87 -1.25
N VAL A 54 3.03 1.33 -0.22
CA VAL A 54 2.37 2.09 0.84
C VAL A 54 3.02 1.71 2.16
N ILE A 55 3.50 2.72 2.90
CA ILE A 55 4.01 2.53 4.27
C ILE A 55 3.03 3.24 5.20
N SER A 56 2.33 2.48 6.04
CA SER A 56 1.40 3.05 7.01
C SER A 56 1.38 2.24 8.31
N LEU A 57 1.07 2.91 9.42
CA LEU A 57 0.92 2.25 10.72
C LEU A 57 -0.40 1.50 10.87
N ASP A 58 -1.33 1.67 9.93
CA ASP A 58 -2.64 1.07 10.01
C ASP A 58 -2.65 -0.34 9.41
N ASP A 59 -3.00 -1.30 10.26
CA ASP A 59 -3.11 -2.72 9.92
C ASP A 59 -4.56 -3.20 9.91
N ASN A 60 -5.43 -2.55 10.68
CA ASN A 60 -6.72 -3.11 11.08
C ASN A 60 -7.92 -2.52 10.34
N THR A 61 -7.77 -1.36 9.68
CA THR A 61 -8.85 -0.73 8.93
C THR A 61 -8.55 -0.69 7.44
N ALA A 62 -7.77 0.28 6.97
CA ALA A 62 -7.48 0.53 5.57
C ALA A 62 -6.79 -0.67 4.92
N ARG A 63 -5.68 -1.15 5.50
CA ARG A 63 -4.92 -2.29 4.93
C ARG A 63 -5.81 -3.51 4.72
N LYS A 64 -6.61 -3.86 5.72
CA LYS A 64 -7.57 -4.97 5.63
C LYS A 64 -8.60 -4.73 4.53
N PHE A 65 -9.19 -3.54 4.48
CA PHE A 65 -10.23 -3.24 3.49
C PHE A 65 -9.72 -3.23 2.05
N PHE A 66 -8.52 -2.69 1.82
CA PHE A 66 -7.86 -2.71 0.51
C PHE A 66 -7.39 -4.12 0.13
N SER A 67 -6.91 -4.92 1.08
CA SER A 67 -6.58 -6.33 0.82
C SER A 67 -7.81 -7.16 0.43
N GLU A 68 -9.00 -6.84 0.95
CA GLU A 68 -10.24 -7.49 0.51
C GLU A 68 -10.69 -6.95 -0.87
N ALA A 69 -10.52 -5.65 -1.13
CA ALA A 69 -10.82 -5.05 -2.42
C ALA A 69 -9.90 -5.55 -3.54
N SER A 70 -8.64 -5.87 -3.23
CA SER A 70 -7.67 -6.41 -4.20
C SER A 70 -8.06 -7.80 -4.70
N VAL A 71 -8.99 -8.51 -4.05
CA VAL A 71 -9.55 -9.74 -4.62
C VAL A 71 -10.34 -9.46 -5.90
N LYS A 72 -10.96 -8.27 -5.99
CA LYS A 72 -11.81 -7.84 -7.11
C LYS A 72 -11.08 -6.93 -8.09
N ILE A 73 -10.19 -6.09 -7.59
CA ILE A 73 -9.43 -5.12 -8.39
C ILE A 73 -7.99 -5.60 -8.51
N ASP A 74 -7.61 -6.06 -9.70
CA ASP A 74 -6.27 -6.60 -9.96
C ASP A 74 -5.16 -5.56 -9.76
N GLU A 75 -5.42 -4.29 -10.02
CA GLU A 75 -4.44 -3.19 -9.87
C GLU A 75 -3.93 -3.05 -8.43
N LEU A 76 -4.79 -3.34 -7.45
CA LEU A 76 -4.44 -3.29 -6.03
C LEU A 76 -3.56 -4.47 -5.59
N LYS A 77 -3.51 -5.57 -6.36
CA LYS A 77 -2.70 -6.75 -6.02
C LYS A 77 -1.19 -6.51 -6.13
N ASP A 78 -0.80 -5.51 -6.91
CA ASP A 78 0.60 -5.17 -7.11
C ASP A 78 1.13 -4.20 -6.04
N ILE A 79 0.28 -3.73 -5.12
CA ILE A 79 0.65 -2.77 -4.10
C ILE A 79 1.24 -3.50 -2.88
N VAL A 80 2.45 -3.12 -2.52
CA VAL A 80 3.13 -3.59 -1.31
C VAL A 80 2.75 -2.68 -0.15
N TRP A 81 2.12 -3.24 0.87
CA TRP A 81 1.76 -2.49 2.08
C TRP A 81 2.62 -2.96 3.26
N VAL A 82 3.38 -2.04 3.85
CA VAL A 82 4.31 -2.30 4.96
C VAL A 82 3.93 -1.48 6.19
N ASN A 83 3.87 -2.14 7.34
CA ASN A 83 3.67 -1.50 8.64
C ASN A 83 5.01 -1.38 9.40
N PRO A 84 5.50 -0.15 9.64
CA PRO A 84 6.80 0.03 10.28
C PRO A 84 6.82 -0.37 11.76
N ASP A 85 5.66 -0.51 12.43
CA ASP A 85 5.55 -0.97 13.82
C ASP A 85 5.64 -2.50 13.94
N LYS A 86 5.36 -3.23 12.86
CA LYS A 86 5.42 -4.70 12.78
C LYS A 86 6.85 -5.17 12.55
N VAL A 87 7.74 -4.82 13.47
CA VAL A 87 9.18 -5.10 13.35
C VAL A 87 9.44 -6.59 13.27
N ASP A 88 8.75 -7.39 14.10
CA ASP A 88 8.96 -8.83 14.17
C ASP A 88 8.38 -9.58 12.96
N GLU A 89 7.18 -9.23 12.49
CA GLU A 89 6.51 -9.95 11.41
C GLU A 89 6.91 -9.49 10.00
N GLU A 90 7.26 -8.22 9.83
CA GLU A 90 7.54 -7.63 8.52
C GLU A 90 8.99 -7.24 8.32
N GLN A 91 9.79 -7.15 9.39
CA GLN A 91 11.20 -6.77 9.30
C GLN A 91 11.44 -5.52 8.40
N PRO A 92 10.67 -4.43 8.58
CA PRO A 92 10.68 -3.27 7.69
C PRO A 92 12.06 -2.61 7.61
N ILE A 93 12.84 -2.67 8.69
CA ILE A 93 14.21 -2.14 8.74
C ILE A 93 15.14 -2.94 7.82
N GLU A 94 15.02 -4.27 7.80
CA GLU A 94 15.83 -5.12 6.94
C GLU A 94 15.44 -4.96 5.47
N TRP A 95 14.13 -4.90 5.19
CA TRP A 95 13.60 -4.58 3.86
C TRP A 95 14.13 -3.24 3.34
N LEU A 96 14.13 -2.18 4.18
CA LEU A 96 14.71 -0.88 3.83
C LEU A 96 16.22 -0.97 3.58
N ARG A 97 16.97 -1.71 4.42
CA ARG A 97 18.42 -1.92 4.24
C ARG A 97 18.75 -2.64 2.94
N ASN A 98 17.89 -3.56 2.51
CA ASN A 98 18.00 -4.27 1.24
C ASN A 98 17.52 -3.45 0.03
N GLY A 99 17.22 -2.17 0.22
CA GLY A 99 16.87 -1.25 -0.86
C GLY A 99 15.38 -1.23 -1.20
N ALA A 100 14.51 -1.65 -0.27
CA ALA A 100 13.05 -1.60 -0.43
C ALA A 100 12.57 -2.31 -1.70
N LEU A 101 13.08 -3.52 -1.94
CA LEU A 101 12.74 -4.31 -3.13
C LEU A 101 11.22 -4.56 -3.20
N LYS A 102 10.65 -4.46 -4.40
CA LYS A 102 9.25 -4.77 -4.65
C LYS A 102 9.04 -6.27 -4.46
N ILE A 103 8.19 -6.64 -3.51
CA ILE A 103 7.81 -8.03 -3.26
C ILE A 103 6.42 -8.20 -3.86
N SER A 104 6.28 -9.05 -4.87
CA SER A 104 5.12 -9.15 -5.76
C SER A 104 3.86 -9.76 -5.13
N SER A 105 3.62 -9.57 -3.84
CA SER A 105 2.41 -10.06 -3.18
C SER A 105 2.05 -9.18 -1.98
N VAL A 106 0.80 -8.66 -1.99
CA VAL A 106 0.15 -7.80 -0.97
C VAL A 106 0.30 -8.28 0.47
N ILE A 107 0.65 -9.53 0.68
CA ILE A 107 0.56 -10.16 1.98
C ILE A 107 1.90 -10.84 2.24
N PHE A 108 2.56 -10.36 3.30
CA PHE A 108 3.71 -10.94 3.97
C PHE A 108 5.10 -10.70 3.37
N LEU A 109 5.85 -9.84 4.08
CA LEU A 109 7.31 -9.96 4.29
C LEU A 109 7.68 -11.20 5.13
N ARG A 110 6.84 -12.25 5.25
CA ARG A 110 7.10 -13.39 6.15
C ARG A 110 8.25 -14.30 5.74
N ASN A 111 8.81 -14.18 4.53
CA ASN A 111 9.79 -15.15 4.03
C ASN A 111 10.95 -14.49 3.27
N PHE A 112 11.56 -13.43 3.80
CA PHE A 112 12.88 -13.01 3.30
C PHE A 112 14.03 -13.86 3.87
N VAL A 113 13.77 -14.76 4.84
CA VAL A 113 14.76 -15.68 5.42
C VAL A 113 14.51 -17.12 4.98
N ALA A 114 14.74 -17.42 3.70
CA ALA A 114 14.99 -18.79 3.25
C ALA A 114 15.78 -18.78 1.93
N GLY A 115 17.11 -18.84 2.02
CA GLY A 115 17.95 -19.25 0.90
C GLY A 115 19.01 -18.25 0.43
N CYS A 116 20.00 -17.98 1.29
CA CYS A 116 21.34 -17.59 0.86
C CYS A 116 22.36 -18.05 1.92
N CYS A 117 22.59 -19.36 1.98
CA CYS A 117 23.81 -20.02 2.43
C CYS A 117 23.97 -21.28 1.58
#